data_AF-A0A9D8GA76-F1
#
_entry.id   AF-A0A9D8GA76-F1
#
_cell.length_a   1.000
_cell.length_b   1.000
_cell.length_c   1.000
_cell.angle_alpha   90.00
_cell.angle_beta   90.00
_cell.angle_gamma   90.00
#
_symmetry.space_group_name_H-M   'P 1'
#
loop_
_entity.id
_entity.type
_entity.pdbx_description
1 polymer ?
#
loop_
_entity_poly.entity_id
_entity_poly.type
_entity_poly.pdbx_seq_one_letter_code
_entity_poly.pdbx_strand_id
1 'polypeptide(L)'
;MSSMNPADRQSYWDRHATASNLPGDVPLSAETLPDEIAFYLTPEQEFAYGALGALEAKRALEIGCGVGVNAIYLAQNGAWVAAIDRSSERLKTLRSVSDEMDLGGRLHAVCAMAEQMPFRSGVFDAAYTKASLIHTDLPVALAECRRVLADGGKGVFCEPTRHNPLAHIYRRFFAPKQWRSITRYFSRREERAIAEAFGNVRSESFYLTAFLAFYWCFGRKHLRRFKRWLEALCKLDRALFGLCPALRRFAWFRVFVVEKRR
;
A
#
# COMPACT_ATOMS: atom_id res chain seq x y z
N MET A 1 8.52 24.01 4.81
CA MET A 1 7.78 23.46 5.96
C MET A 1 8.64 22.36 6.56
N SER A 2 9.11 22.56 7.79
CA SER A 2 9.98 21.60 8.47
C SER A 2 9.24 20.26 8.63
N SER A 3 9.83 19.17 8.14
CA SER A 3 9.29 17.82 8.33
C SER A 3 9.34 17.46 9.81
N MET A 4 8.25 16.92 10.35
CA MET A 4 8.19 16.44 11.74
C MET A 4 9.34 15.44 12.03
N ASN A 5 9.93 15.54 13.22
CA ASN A 5 11.00 14.64 13.68
C ASN A 5 10.46 13.19 13.77
N PRO A 6 11.27 12.15 13.45
CA PRO A 6 10.93 10.74 13.67
C PRO A 6 10.14 10.42 14.95
N ALA A 7 10.53 10.97 16.11
CA ALA A 7 9.84 10.72 17.38
C ALA A 7 8.39 11.24 17.40
N ASP A 8 8.14 12.39 16.79
CA ASP A 8 6.80 12.98 16.67
C ASP A 8 5.92 12.18 15.70
N ARG A 9 6.52 11.59 14.65
CA ARG A 9 5.79 10.71 13.72
C ARG A 9 5.36 9.42 14.40
N GLN A 10 6.22 8.82 15.21
CA GLN A 10 5.87 7.64 16.01
C GLN A 10 4.72 7.96 16.96
N SER A 11 4.84 9.06 17.72
CA SER A 11 3.81 9.50 18.65
C SER A 11 2.46 9.84 17.99
N TYR A 12 2.48 10.32 16.73
CA TYR A 12 1.25 10.50 15.95
C TYR A 12 0.56 9.17 15.67
N TRP A 13 1.28 8.16 15.16
CA TRP A 13 0.69 6.87 14.87
C TRP A 13 0.25 6.15 16.15
N ASP A 14 1.00 6.23 17.24
CA ASP A 14 0.59 5.64 18.52
C ASP A 14 -0.72 6.26 19.05
N ARG A 15 -0.93 7.56 18.83
CA ARG A 15 -2.12 8.29 19.28
C ARG A 15 -3.30 8.23 18.30
N HIS A 16 -3.05 8.03 17.00
CA HIS A 16 -4.06 8.21 15.94
C HIS A 16 -4.18 6.99 15.03
N ALA A 17 -3.46 5.90 15.26
CA ALA A 17 -3.65 4.62 14.57
C ALA A 17 -4.57 3.68 15.36
N THR A 18 -5.71 4.19 15.81
CA THR A 18 -6.79 3.37 16.38
C THR A 18 -7.60 2.74 15.23
N ALA A 19 -8.24 1.59 15.49
CA ALA A 19 -9.12 0.92 14.51
C ALA A 19 -10.22 1.85 13.97
N SER A 20 -10.55 2.91 14.71
CA SER A 20 -11.53 3.96 14.38
C SER A 20 -11.08 5.02 13.36
N ASN A 21 -9.80 5.06 12.93
CA ASN A 21 -9.31 6.05 11.97
C ASN A 21 -9.24 5.56 10.50
N LEU A 22 -9.87 4.42 10.20
CA LEU A 22 -10.20 4.01 8.84
C LEU A 22 -11.60 4.51 8.47
N PRO A 23 -11.87 4.95 7.23
CA PRO A 23 -13.22 5.26 6.80
C PRO A 23 -14.10 4.01 6.86
N GLY A 24 -15.03 3.98 7.82
CA GLY A 24 -16.01 2.92 8.02
C GLY A 24 -16.04 2.48 9.48
N ASP A 25 -17.11 2.82 10.20
CA ASP A 25 -17.33 2.60 11.65
C ASP A 25 -17.41 1.11 12.08
N VAL A 26 -17.02 0.17 11.21
CA VAL A 26 -17.07 -1.28 11.46
C VAL A 26 -15.64 -1.82 11.52
N PRO A 27 -15.21 -2.34 12.69
CA PRO A 27 -13.92 -3.03 12.84
C PRO A 27 -13.80 -4.19 11.86
N LEU A 28 -12.59 -4.43 11.34
CA LEU A 28 -12.31 -5.60 10.50
C LEU A 28 -12.49 -6.88 11.33
N SER A 29 -13.23 -7.83 10.79
CA SER A 29 -13.52 -9.16 11.33
C SER A 29 -13.51 -10.19 10.19
N ALA A 30 -13.50 -11.49 10.49
CA ALA A 30 -13.65 -12.51 9.46
C ALA A 30 -14.96 -12.33 8.64
N GLU A 31 -16.03 -11.85 9.27
CA GLU A 31 -17.32 -11.58 8.62
C GLU A 31 -17.26 -10.41 7.62
N THR A 32 -16.56 -9.32 7.97
CA THR A 32 -16.53 -8.09 7.16
C THR A 32 -15.39 -8.06 6.16
N LEU A 33 -14.41 -8.95 6.31
CA LEU A 33 -13.24 -9.03 5.44
C LEU A 33 -13.59 -9.23 3.94
N PRO A 34 -14.55 -10.07 3.53
CA PRO A 34 -14.87 -10.23 2.10
C PRO A 34 -15.30 -8.92 1.44
N ASP A 35 -16.10 -8.10 2.14
CA ASP A 35 -16.52 -6.79 1.65
C ASP A 35 -15.35 -5.81 1.58
N GLU A 36 -14.43 -5.86 2.55
CA GLU A 36 -13.20 -5.07 2.53
C GLU A 36 -12.28 -5.45 1.38
N ILE A 37 -12.01 -6.74 1.19
CA ILE A 37 -11.23 -7.25 0.06
C ILE A 37 -11.90 -6.79 -1.25
N ALA A 38 -13.22 -6.97 -1.38
CA ALA A 38 -13.94 -6.57 -2.58
C ALA A 38 -13.87 -5.05 -2.82
N PHE A 39 -13.91 -4.23 -1.78
CA PHE A 39 -13.74 -2.79 -1.88
C PHE A 39 -12.32 -2.42 -2.37
N TYR A 40 -11.29 -3.00 -1.77
CA TYR A 40 -9.87 -2.72 -2.07
C TYR A 40 -9.33 -3.41 -3.31
N LEU A 41 -10.03 -4.39 -3.88
CA LEU A 41 -9.66 -5.04 -5.14
C LEU A 41 -9.99 -4.14 -6.34
N THR A 42 -9.22 -3.08 -6.48
CA THR A 42 -9.32 -2.08 -7.55
C THR A 42 -8.27 -2.36 -8.65
N PRO A 43 -8.35 -1.71 -9.84
CA PRO A 43 -7.49 -2.08 -10.98
C PRO A 43 -5.97 -2.01 -10.73
N GLU A 44 -5.52 -1.09 -9.87
CA GLU A 44 -4.12 -1.00 -9.45
C GLU A 44 -3.72 -2.19 -8.56
N GLN A 45 -4.66 -2.65 -7.73
CA GLN A 45 -4.50 -3.76 -6.81
C GLN A 45 -4.43 -5.09 -7.56
N GLU A 46 -5.30 -5.30 -8.54
CA GLU A 46 -5.28 -6.45 -9.42
C GLU A 46 -3.94 -6.53 -10.18
N PHE A 47 -3.48 -5.40 -10.73
CA PHE A 47 -2.17 -5.32 -11.37
C PHE A 47 -1.04 -5.64 -10.38
N ALA A 48 -1.09 -5.09 -9.17
CA ALA A 48 -0.07 -5.31 -8.15
C ALA A 48 0.03 -6.78 -7.72
N TYR A 49 -1.11 -7.44 -7.46
CA TYR A 49 -1.14 -8.87 -7.14
C TYR A 49 -0.65 -9.72 -8.31
N GLY A 50 -1.07 -9.41 -9.55
CA GLY A 50 -0.54 -10.08 -10.74
C GLY A 50 0.98 -9.92 -10.91
N ALA A 51 1.53 -8.75 -10.54
CA ALA A 51 2.95 -8.47 -10.63
C ALA A 51 3.81 -9.24 -9.60
N LEU A 52 3.23 -9.61 -8.45
CA LEU A 52 3.89 -10.51 -7.49
C LEU A 52 4.09 -11.92 -8.09
N GLY A 53 3.19 -12.34 -8.99
CA GLY A 53 3.20 -13.66 -9.60
C GLY A 53 2.60 -14.72 -8.69
N ALA A 54 2.93 -16.00 -8.94
CA ALA A 54 2.43 -17.11 -8.12
C ALA A 54 2.97 -17.01 -6.68
N LEU A 55 2.04 -17.02 -5.72
CA LEU A 55 2.31 -16.86 -4.29
C LEU A 55 2.42 -18.18 -3.53
N GLU A 56 2.02 -19.30 -4.13
CA GLU A 56 2.04 -20.61 -3.48
C GLU A 56 3.43 -20.94 -2.93
N ALA A 57 3.48 -21.25 -1.63
CA ALA A 57 4.69 -21.55 -0.86
C ALA A 57 5.78 -20.45 -0.89
N LYS A 58 5.45 -19.21 -1.29
CA LYS A 58 6.38 -18.08 -1.24
C LYS A 58 6.42 -17.46 0.15
N ARG A 59 7.61 -17.05 0.60
CA ARG A 59 7.76 -16.20 1.78
C ARG A 59 7.54 -14.76 1.36
N ALA A 60 6.41 -14.19 1.75
CA ALA A 60 6.02 -12.83 1.44
C ALA A 60 6.17 -11.91 2.65
N LEU A 61 6.56 -10.67 2.40
CA LEU A 61 6.58 -9.59 3.38
C LEU A 61 5.55 -8.52 2.99
N GLU A 62 4.62 -8.19 3.88
CA GLU A 62 3.85 -6.94 3.75
C GLU A 62 4.45 -5.86 4.65
N ILE A 63 4.79 -4.71 4.08
CA ILE A 63 5.32 -3.54 4.78
C ILE A 63 4.20 -2.54 5.03
N GLY A 64 3.91 -2.28 6.32
CA GLY A 64 2.83 -1.39 6.76
C GLY A 64 1.44 -1.99 6.54
N CYS A 65 1.26 -3.22 7.00
CA CYS A 65 0.05 -4.03 6.75
C CYS A 65 -1.23 -3.48 7.39
N GLY A 66 -1.08 -2.63 8.39
CA GLY A 66 -2.21 -2.13 9.14
C GLY A 66 -3.06 -3.20 9.79
N VAL A 67 -4.36 -3.19 9.48
CA VAL A 67 -5.31 -4.20 9.97
C VAL A 67 -5.23 -5.51 9.17
N GLY A 68 -4.38 -5.58 8.14
CA GLY A 68 -3.98 -6.86 7.53
C GLY A 68 -4.78 -7.31 6.31
N VAL A 69 -5.60 -6.46 5.69
CA VAL A 69 -6.44 -6.86 4.53
C VAL A 69 -5.61 -7.51 3.40
N ASN A 70 -4.48 -6.90 3.01
CA ASN A 70 -3.65 -7.50 1.95
C ASN A 70 -2.83 -8.69 2.47
N ALA A 71 -2.28 -8.64 3.69
CA ALA A 71 -1.58 -9.77 4.31
C ALA A 71 -2.45 -11.03 4.34
N ILE A 72 -3.72 -10.89 4.73
CA ILE A 72 -4.69 -11.98 4.73
C ILE A 72 -4.93 -12.46 3.30
N TYR A 73 -5.16 -11.55 2.34
CA TYR A 73 -5.29 -11.93 0.93
C TYR A 73 -4.09 -12.72 0.42
N LEU A 74 -2.86 -12.28 0.70
CA LEU A 74 -1.63 -12.98 0.29
C LEU A 74 -1.56 -14.38 0.92
N ALA A 75 -1.90 -14.52 2.20
CA ALA A 75 -1.90 -15.80 2.91
C ALA A 75 -2.97 -16.77 2.36
N GLN A 76 -4.18 -16.28 2.06
CA GLN A 76 -5.25 -17.07 1.41
C GLN A 76 -4.86 -17.55 0.01
N ASN A 77 -3.92 -16.87 -0.65
CA ASN A 77 -3.37 -17.25 -1.95
C ASN A 77 -2.06 -18.07 -1.83
N GLY A 78 -1.83 -18.71 -0.68
CA GLY A 78 -0.79 -19.73 -0.50
C GLY A 78 0.56 -19.22 -0.02
N ALA A 79 0.73 -17.91 0.20
CA ALA A 79 1.97 -17.35 0.74
C ALA A 79 2.13 -17.60 2.25
N TRP A 80 3.38 -17.66 2.68
CA TRP A 80 3.81 -17.56 4.07
C TRP A 80 4.17 -16.11 4.33
N VAL A 81 3.31 -15.39 5.04
CA VAL A 81 3.33 -13.94 5.15
C VAL A 81 3.87 -13.50 6.50
N ALA A 82 4.92 -12.69 6.47
CA ALA A 82 5.25 -11.79 7.57
C ALA A 82 4.64 -10.42 7.28
N ALA A 83 3.80 -9.93 8.18
CA ALA A 83 3.12 -8.64 8.02
C ALA A 83 3.62 -7.68 9.09
N ILE A 84 4.24 -6.56 8.69
CA ILE A 84 4.79 -5.59 9.62
C ILE A 84 3.98 -4.31 9.67
N ASP A 85 3.77 -3.76 10.86
CA ASP A 85 3.27 -2.41 11.09
C ASP A 85 3.88 -1.87 12.40
N ARG A 86 3.98 -0.55 12.52
CA ARG A 86 4.47 0.11 13.73
C ARG A 86 3.42 0.22 14.83
N SER A 87 2.13 0.12 14.47
CA SER A 87 1.03 0.14 15.43
C SER A 87 0.72 -1.27 15.91
N SER A 88 1.10 -1.55 17.16
CA SER A 88 0.76 -2.80 17.83
C SER A 88 -0.76 -3.00 17.94
N GLU A 89 -1.54 -1.90 18.02
CA GLU A 89 -3.00 -1.93 18.07
C GLU A 89 -3.61 -2.45 16.77
N ARG A 90 -3.15 -1.98 15.60
CA ARG A 90 -3.60 -2.51 14.30
C ARG A 90 -3.23 -3.98 14.14
N LEU A 91 -2.06 -4.38 14.64
CA LEU A 91 -1.64 -5.77 14.63
C LEU A 91 -2.48 -6.66 15.55
N LYS A 92 -3.12 -6.13 16.59
CA LYS A 92 -4.09 -6.92 17.38
C LYS A 92 -5.31 -7.30 16.53
N THR A 93 -5.83 -6.36 15.74
CA THR A 93 -6.93 -6.65 14.78
C THR A 93 -6.49 -7.71 13.79
N LEU A 94 -5.31 -7.57 13.18
CA LEU A 94 -4.80 -8.56 12.24
C LEU A 94 -4.67 -9.96 12.86
N ARG A 95 -4.16 -10.06 14.11
CA ARG A 95 -4.08 -11.34 14.84
C ARG A 95 -5.46 -11.95 15.08
N SER A 96 -6.42 -11.16 15.58
CA SER A 96 -7.80 -11.64 15.81
C SER A 96 -8.41 -12.22 14.53
N VAL A 97 -8.34 -11.48 13.43
CA VAL A 97 -8.91 -11.93 12.15
C VAL A 97 -8.14 -13.14 11.60
N SER A 98 -6.81 -13.16 11.74
CA SER A 98 -5.99 -14.30 11.34
C SER A 98 -6.35 -15.57 12.12
N ASP A 99 -6.63 -15.45 13.42
CA ASP A 99 -7.00 -16.57 14.28
C ASP A 99 -8.43 -17.06 13.96
N GLU A 100 -9.39 -16.15 13.76
CA GLU A 100 -10.76 -16.47 13.31
C GLU A 100 -10.78 -17.23 11.98
N MET A 101 -9.78 -17.01 11.12
CA MET A 101 -9.65 -17.61 9.80
C MET A 101 -8.70 -18.80 9.72
N ASP A 102 -8.15 -19.25 10.87
CA ASP A 102 -7.18 -20.34 10.95
C ASP A 102 -5.93 -20.13 10.06
N LEU A 103 -5.45 -18.88 9.99
CA LEU A 103 -4.28 -18.49 9.20
C LEU A 103 -2.97 -18.44 10.01
N GLY A 104 -3.01 -18.76 11.31
CA GLY A 104 -1.86 -18.65 12.21
C GLY A 104 -0.62 -19.47 11.80
N GLY A 105 -0.80 -20.52 11.00
CA GLY A 105 0.31 -21.31 10.43
C GLY A 105 1.00 -20.67 9.22
N ARG A 106 0.42 -19.62 8.63
CA ARG A 106 0.95 -18.96 7.42
C ARG A 106 1.08 -17.44 7.53
N LEU A 107 0.39 -16.79 8.47
CA LEU A 107 0.39 -15.34 8.62
C LEU A 107 0.88 -14.92 10.01
N HIS A 108 1.96 -14.13 10.05
CA HIS A 108 2.57 -13.66 11.28
C HIS A 108 2.67 -12.14 11.32
N ALA A 109 2.00 -11.55 12.32
CA ALA A 109 1.98 -10.11 12.59
C ALA A 109 3.14 -9.67 13.48
N VAL A 110 4.05 -8.84 12.95
CA VAL A 110 5.28 -8.40 13.63
C VAL A 110 5.28 -6.88 13.81
N CYS A 111 5.42 -6.42 15.05
CA CYS A 111 5.52 -4.99 15.34
C CYS A 111 6.93 -4.50 14.98
N ALA A 112 7.07 -3.78 13.86
CA ALA A 112 8.35 -3.32 13.37
C ALA A 112 8.20 -2.08 12.48
N MET A 113 9.29 -1.31 12.38
CA MET A 113 9.40 -0.20 11.43
C MET A 113 9.94 -0.71 10.09
N ALA A 114 9.51 -0.09 8.98
CA ALA A 114 10.05 -0.43 7.66
C ALA A 114 11.56 -0.13 7.55
N GLU A 115 12.02 0.84 8.34
CA GLU A 115 13.40 1.29 8.44
C GLU A 115 14.30 0.35 9.26
N GLN A 116 13.73 -0.61 9.99
CA GLN A 116 14.49 -1.57 10.80
C GLN A 116 13.66 -2.85 11.00
N MET A 117 13.85 -3.83 10.11
CA MET A 117 13.05 -5.05 10.13
C MET A 117 13.77 -6.18 10.88
N PRO A 118 13.11 -6.92 11.80
CA PRO A 118 13.73 -7.97 12.61
C PRO A 118 13.87 -9.29 11.84
N PHE A 119 14.28 -9.22 10.58
CA PHE A 119 14.44 -10.37 9.70
C PHE A 119 15.88 -10.46 9.21
N ARG A 120 16.36 -11.69 9.02
CA ARG A 120 17.65 -11.93 8.37
C ARG A 120 17.60 -11.49 6.91
N SER A 121 18.78 -11.20 6.36
CA SER A 121 18.92 -10.87 4.94
C SER A 121 18.50 -12.04 4.04
N GLY A 122 17.92 -11.74 2.87
CA GLY A 122 17.64 -12.76 1.85
C GLY A 122 16.52 -13.76 2.17
N VAL A 123 15.59 -13.42 3.06
CA VAL A 123 14.56 -14.36 3.54
C VAL A 123 13.26 -14.32 2.77
N PHE A 124 12.91 -13.20 2.11
CA PHE A 124 11.62 -13.07 1.43
C PHE A 124 11.74 -13.21 -0.08
N ASP A 125 10.86 -14.01 -0.67
CA ASP A 125 10.77 -14.18 -2.13
C ASP A 125 9.95 -13.04 -2.76
N ALA A 126 9.06 -12.43 -1.97
CA ALA A 126 8.21 -11.32 -2.38
C ALA A 126 8.06 -10.28 -1.27
N ALA A 127 8.00 -8.99 -1.64
CA ALA A 127 7.63 -7.89 -0.75
C ALA A 127 6.50 -7.06 -1.38
N TYR A 128 5.55 -6.66 -0.56
CA TYR A 128 4.39 -5.89 -0.96
C TYR A 128 4.17 -4.71 -0.01
N THR A 129 3.74 -3.57 -0.54
CA THR A 129 3.30 -2.44 0.27
C THR A 129 2.29 -1.58 -0.46
N LYS A 130 1.35 -1.00 0.27
CA LYS A 130 0.35 -0.07 -0.25
C LYS A 130 0.21 1.15 0.64
N ALA A 131 0.45 2.33 0.07
CA ALA A 131 0.32 3.63 0.71
C ALA A 131 1.07 3.71 2.07
N SER A 132 2.22 3.05 2.18
CA SER A 132 2.96 2.98 3.45
C SER A 132 4.32 3.67 3.36
N LEU A 133 5.06 3.52 2.24
CA LEU A 133 6.39 4.10 2.11
C LEU A 133 6.36 5.64 2.14
N ILE A 134 5.22 6.26 1.78
CA ILE A 134 4.96 7.70 1.97
C ILE A 134 5.07 8.18 3.43
N HIS A 135 5.06 7.27 4.40
CA HIS A 135 5.17 7.52 5.83
C HIS A 135 6.51 7.09 6.44
N THR A 136 7.51 6.81 5.59
CA THR A 136 8.81 6.26 6.00
C THR A 136 9.98 7.18 5.63
N ASP A 137 11.13 6.95 6.25
CA ASP A 137 12.40 7.36 5.65
C ASP A 137 12.75 6.44 4.47
N LEU A 138 12.23 6.83 3.30
CA LEU A 138 12.23 6.01 2.09
C LEU A 138 13.60 5.39 1.74
N PRO A 139 14.74 6.11 1.67
CA PRO A 139 16.02 5.47 1.40
C PRO A 139 16.39 4.35 2.39
N VAL A 140 16.12 4.56 3.69
CA VAL A 140 16.41 3.57 4.74
C VAL A 140 15.46 2.37 4.60
N ALA A 141 14.17 2.62 4.42
CA ALA A 141 13.16 1.57 4.23
C ALA A 141 13.41 0.74 2.95
N LEU A 142 13.84 1.37 1.85
CA LEU A 142 14.21 0.67 0.62
C LEU A 142 15.47 -0.18 0.80
N ALA A 143 16.48 0.34 1.52
CA ALA A 143 17.69 -0.41 1.84
C ALA A 143 17.37 -1.65 2.69
N GLU A 144 16.54 -1.51 3.72
CA GLU A 144 16.09 -2.64 4.55
C GLU A 144 15.23 -3.63 3.75
N CYS A 145 14.29 -3.15 2.93
CA CYS A 145 13.50 -4.01 2.05
C CYS A 145 14.40 -4.81 1.10
N ARG A 146 15.38 -4.17 0.46
CA ARG A 146 16.37 -4.84 -0.38
C ARG A 146 17.20 -5.84 0.43
N ARG A 147 17.57 -5.54 1.67
CA ARG A 147 18.35 -6.44 2.52
C ARG A 147 17.58 -7.74 2.77
N VAL A 148 16.32 -7.65 3.17
CA VAL A 148 15.48 -8.81 3.54
C VAL A 148 14.95 -9.60 2.35
N LEU A 149 14.84 -9.01 1.16
CA LEU A 149 14.52 -9.72 -0.07
C LEU A 149 15.65 -10.70 -0.45
N ALA A 150 15.28 -11.91 -0.86
CA ALA A 150 16.14 -12.89 -1.50
C ALA A 150 16.64 -12.36 -2.85
N ASP A 151 17.77 -12.89 -3.34
CA ASP A 151 18.23 -12.59 -4.70
C ASP A 151 17.21 -13.13 -5.71
N GLY A 152 16.84 -12.31 -6.69
CA GLY A 152 15.70 -12.57 -7.59
C GLY A 152 14.33 -12.34 -6.96
N GLY A 153 14.29 -11.94 -5.68
CA GLY A 153 13.06 -11.61 -4.96
C GLY A 153 12.41 -10.35 -5.54
N LYS A 154 11.08 -10.36 -5.60
CA LYS A 154 10.29 -9.28 -6.21
C LYS A 154 9.71 -8.33 -5.16
N GLY A 155 9.70 -7.04 -5.46
CA GLY A 155 8.98 -6.04 -4.68
C GLY A 155 7.86 -5.40 -5.51
N VAL A 156 6.68 -5.23 -4.94
CA VAL A 156 5.57 -4.48 -5.54
C VAL A 156 5.13 -3.38 -4.59
N PHE A 157 5.35 -2.12 -4.99
CA PHE A 157 5.11 -0.95 -4.16
C PHE A 157 4.02 -0.06 -4.76
N CYS A 158 2.92 0.11 -4.03
CA CYS A 158 1.69 0.75 -4.50
C CYS A 158 1.53 2.09 -3.81
N GLU A 159 1.80 3.21 -4.50
CA GLU A 159 1.97 4.48 -3.80
C GLU A 159 1.26 5.67 -4.46
N PRO A 160 0.62 6.56 -3.66
CA PRO A 160 0.00 7.76 -4.17
C PRO A 160 1.05 8.81 -4.54
N THR A 161 0.84 9.46 -5.69
CA THR A 161 1.75 10.48 -6.23
C THR A 161 1.30 11.89 -5.85
N ARG A 162 2.24 12.84 -5.98
CA ARG A 162 2.01 14.27 -5.70
C ARG A 162 1.38 15.03 -6.87
N HIS A 163 1.51 14.52 -8.10
CA HIS A 163 1.44 15.35 -9.29
C HIS A 163 0.02 15.64 -9.82
N ASN A 164 -1.00 14.89 -9.39
CA ASN A 164 -2.37 15.15 -9.82
C ASN A 164 -2.89 16.49 -9.25
N PRO A 165 -3.21 17.49 -10.08
CA PRO A 165 -3.57 18.83 -9.61
C PRO A 165 -4.90 18.84 -8.83
N LEU A 166 -5.89 18.06 -9.27
CA LEU A 166 -7.18 17.98 -8.59
C LEU A 166 -7.07 17.28 -7.24
N ALA A 167 -6.30 16.18 -7.18
CA ALA A 167 -6.01 15.52 -5.90
C ALA A 167 -5.20 16.43 -4.96
N HIS A 168 -4.29 17.26 -5.50
CA HIS A 168 -3.57 18.26 -4.72
C HIS A 168 -4.49 19.32 -4.12
N ILE A 169 -5.44 19.85 -4.92
CA ILE A 169 -6.47 20.78 -4.43
C ILE A 169 -7.29 20.12 -3.33
N TYR A 170 -7.79 18.89 -3.56
CA TYR A 170 -8.55 18.17 -2.54
C TYR A 170 -7.75 18.03 -1.23
N ARG A 171 -6.50 17.56 -1.30
CA ARG A 171 -5.64 17.40 -0.13
C ARG A 171 -5.41 18.72 0.59
N ARG A 172 -5.22 19.83 -0.14
CA ARG A 172 -4.94 21.16 0.44
C ARG A 172 -6.08 21.69 1.30
N PHE A 173 -7.32 21.42 0.91
CA PHE A 173 -8.52 21.98 1.55
C PHE A 173 -9.22 21.00 2.49
N PHE A 174 -9.27 19.71 2.16
CA PHE A 174 -10.09 18.73 2.87
C PHE A 174 -9.29 17.71 3.70
N ALA A 175 -8.00 17.52 3.43
CA ALA A 175 -7.21 16.57 4.23
C ALA A 175 -6.79 17.17 5.60
N PRO A 176 -6.92 16.42 6.70
CA PRO A 176 -6.48 16.85 8.03
C PRO A 176 -5.03 17.35 8.02
N LYS A 177 -4.76 18.49 8.69
CA LYS A 177 -3.43 19.12 8.69
C LYS A 177 -2.33 18.16 9.15
N GLN A 178 -2.61 17.33 10.15
CA GLN A 178 -1.66 16.39 10.72
C GLN A 178 -1.28 15.28 9.72
N TRP A 179 -2.25 14.77 8.96
CA TRP A 179 -2.00 13.77 7.91
C TRP A 179 -1.10 14.35 6.80
N ARG A 180 -1.30 15.63 6.45
CA ARG A 180 -0.44 16.32 5.47
C ARG A 180 0.99 16.53 5.94
N SER A 181 1.25 16.70 7.24
CA SER A 181 2.59 16.98 7.75
C SER A 181 3.49 15.74 7.87
N ILE A 182 2.90 14.54 7.86
CA ILE A 182 3.63 13.27 7.97
C ILE A 182 3.68 12.48 6.66
N THR A 183 2.94 12.91 5.63
CA THR A 183 2.81 12.19 4.36
C THR A 183 3.69 12.82 3.29
N ARG A 184 4.66 12.08 2.79
CA ARG A 184 5.48 12.45 1.64
C ARG A 184 5.02 11.68 0.40
N TYR A 185 4.03 12.23 -0.32
CA TYR A 185 3.57 11.67 -1.59
C TYR A 185 4.70 11.56 -2.61
N PHE A 186 4.70 10.48 -3.39
CA PHE A 186 5.75 10.21 -4.37
C PHE A 186 5.85 11.30 -5.42
N SER A 187 7.07 11.76 -5.64
CA SER A 187 7.47 12.58 -6.78
C SER A 187 8.56 11.86 -7.57
N ARG A 188 9.05 12.49 -8.65
CA ARG A 188 10.23 12.00 -9.39
C ARG A 188 11.45 11.73 -8.50
N ARG A 189 11.58 12.39 -7.34
CA ARG A 189 12.69 12.14 -6.41
C ARG A 189 12.57 10.76 -5.78
N GLU A 190 11.40 10.43 -5.24
CA GLU A 190 11.16 9.15 -4.59
C GLU A 190 11.16 8.00 -5.61
N GLU A 191 10.71 8.24 -6.85
CA GLU A 191 10.83 7.30 -7.97
C GLU A 191 12.29 6.95 -8.29
N ARG A 192 13.17 7.97 -8.33
CA ARG A 192 14.61 7.74 -8.50
C ARG A 192 15.21 6.97 -7.34
N ALA A 193 14.78 7.23 -6.10
CA ALA A 193 15.26 6.47 -4.95
C ALA A 193 14.94 4.96 -5.07
N ILE A 194 13.75 4.60 -5.58
CA ILE A 194 13.41 3.20 -5.89
C ILE A 194 14.34 2.65 -6.98
N ALA A 195 14.58 3.42 -8.04
CA ALA A 195 15.47 3.02 -9.13
C ALA A 195 16.93 2.85 -8.67
N GLU A 196 17.44 3.72 -7.81
CA GLU A 196 18.77 3.63 -7.23
C GLU A 196 18.89 2.40 -6.31
N ALA A 197 17.85 2.08 -5.54
CA ALA A 197 17.87 0.92 -4.64
C ALA A 197 17.78 -0.43 -5.38
N PHE A 198 17.04 -0.52 -6.49
CA PHE A 198 16.76 -1.80 -7.15
C PHE A 198 17.34 -1.95 -8.56
N GLY A 199 17.80 -0.86 -9.17
CA GLY A 199 18.32 -0.83 -10.54
C GLY A 199 17.22 -0.91 -11.59
N ASN A 200 16.56 -2.08 -11.71
CA ASN A 200 15.47 -2.28 -12.67
C ASN A 200 14.11 -2.04 -12.01
N VAL A 201 13.40 -1.03 -12.48
CA VAL A 201 12.07 -0.68 -11.99
C VAL A 201 11.12 -0.56 -13.17
N ARG A 202 10.09 -1.40 -13.17
CA ARG A 202 8.89 -1.17 -13.98
C ARG A 202 7.88 -0.39 -13.16
N SER A 203 7.12 0.49 -13.80
CA SER A 203 6.04 1.18 -13.12
C SER A 203 4.82 1.31 -14.00
N GLU A 204 3.63 1.16 -13.42
CA GLU A 204 2.35 1.38 -14.09
C GLU A 204 1.56 2.49 -13.37
N SER A 205 0.87 3.32 -14.15
CA SER A 205 0.21 4.52 -13.65
C SER A 205 -1.30 4.40 -13.66
N PHE A 206 -1.91 4.74 -12.54
CA PHE A 206 -3.34 4.61 -12.31
C PHE A 206 -3.98 5.94 -11.90
N TYR A 207 -5.21 6.13 -12.35
CA TYR A 207 -6.13 7.15 -11.87
C TYR A 207 -5.72 8.60 -12.20
N LEU A 208 -5.99 9.03 -13.44
CA LEU A 208 -5.92 10.45 -13.81
C LEU A 208 -7.20 11.18 -13.37
N THR A 209 -8.36 10.66 -13.77
CA THR A 209 -9.70 11.15 -13.40
C THR A 209 -10.43 10.15 -12.49
N ALA A 210 -10.10 8.86 -12.59
CA ALA A 210 -10.73 7.81 -11.82
C ALA A 210 -10.52 7.91 -10.30
N PHE A 211 -9.56 8.72 -9.84
CA PHE A 211 -9.41 9.01 -8.41
C PHE A 211 -10.67 9.70 -7.82
N LEU A 212 -11.48 10.37 -8.66
CA LEU A 212 -12.74 11.01 -8.24
C LEU A 212 -13.78 9.99 -7.75
N ALA A 213 -13.74 8.74 -8.24
CA ALA A 213 -14.62 7.68 -7.75
C ALA A 213 -14.44 7.43 -6.24
N PHE A 214 -13.23 7.65 -5.72
CA PHE A 214 -12.90 7.48 -4.29
C PHE A 214 -13.42 8.64 -3.42
N TYR A 215 -13.77 9.79 -4.01
CA TYR A 215 -14.36 10.93 -3.30
C TYR A 215 -15.89 10.98 -3.39
N TRP A 216 -16.47 10.42 -4.46
CA TRP A 216 -17.91 10.47 -4.72
C TRP A 216 -18.72 9.44 -3.90
N CYS A 217 -18.07 8.50 -3.22
CA CYS A 217 -18.77 7.41 -2.54
C CYS A 217 -18.54 7.47 -1.02
N PHE A 218 -19.63 7.67 -0.28
CA PHE A 218 -19.80 7.16 1.08
C PHE A 218 -19.44 5.67 1.09
N GLY A 219 -18.18 5.38 1.43
CA GLY A 219 -17.52 4.08 1.28
C GLY A 219 -18.31 2.92 1.86
N ARG A 220 -18.11 1.74 1.28
CA ARG A 220 -18.80 0.45 1.56
C ARG A 220 -20.29 0.38 1.17
N LYS A 221 -21.14 1.37 1.50
CA LYS A 221 -22.61 1.26 1.37
C LYS A 221 -23.14 1.07 -0.06
N HIS A 222 -22.37 1.44 -1.09
CA HIS A 222 -22.78 1.34 -2.50
C HIS A 222 -21.69 0.74 -3.40
N LEU A 223 -21.04 -0.35 -2.96
CA LEU A 223 -19.92 -1.01 -3.67
C LEU A 223 -20.15 -1.20 -5.17
N ARG A 224 -21.33 -1.69 -5.59
CA ARG A 224 -21.66 -1.89 -7.02
C ARG A 224 -21.64 -0.60 -7.84
N ARG A 225 -22.19 0.50 -7.30
CA ARG A 225 -22.17 1.80 -7.99
C ARG A 225 -20.75 2.35 -8.05
N PHE A 226 -20.02 2.25 -6.95
CA PHE A 226 -18.60 2.65 -6.90
C PHE A 226 -17.77 1.94 -7.98
N LYS A 227 -17.85 0.60 -8.08
CA LYS A 227 -17.11 -0.17 -9.09
C LYS A 227 -17.47 0.23 -10.51
N ARG A 228 -18.76 0.44 -10.83
CA ARG A 228 -19.20 0.91 -12.16
C ARG A 228 -18.62 2.28 -12.52
N TRP A 229 -18.63 3.22 -11.58
CA TRP A 229 -18.05 4.55 -11.79
C TRP A 229 -16.54 4.50 -11.94
N LEU A 230 -15.86 3.74 -11.07
CA LEU A 230 -14.42 3.54 -11.15
C LEU A 230 -14.02 2.93 -12.50
N GLU A 231 -14.76 1.91 -12.97
CA GLU A 231 -14.50 1.28 -14.26
C GLU A 231 -14.70 2.25 -15.43
N ALA A 232 -15.80 3.02 -15.43
CA ALA A 232 -16.08 4.02 -16.46
C ALA A 232 -14.97 5.08 -16.53
N LEU A 233 -14.53 5.61 -15.38
CA LEU A 233 -13.44 6.58 -15.33
C LEU A 233 -12.09 5.95 -15.69
N CYS A 234 -11.85 4.67 -15.36
CA CYS A 234 -10.64 3.97 -15.79
C CYS A 234 -10.60 3.79 -17.32
N LYS A 235 -11.75 3.56 -17.98
CA LYS A 235 -11.85 3.54 -19.44
C LYS A 235 -11.50 4.92 -20.03
N LEU A 236 -12.01 6.00 -19.44
CA LEU A 236 -11.64 7.36 -19.82
C LEU A 236 -10.14 7.62 -19.64
N ASP A 237 -9.57 7.26 -18.49
CA ASP A 237 -8.14 7.42 -18.21
C ASP A 237 -7.27 6.68 -19.23
N ARG A 238 -7.65 5.45 -19.60
CA ARG A 238 -6.94 4.69 -20.66
C ARG A 238 -6.99 5.39 -22.00
N ALA A 239 -8.14 5.94 -22.39
CA ALA A 239 -8.26 6.71 -23.63
C ALA A 239 -7.38 7.97 -23.60
N LEU A 240 -7.40 8.72 -22.49
CA LEU A 240 -6.56 9.91 -22.30
C LEU A 240 -5.06 9.57 -22.32
N PHE A 241 -4.65 8.48 -21.69
CA PHE A 241 -3.25 8.00 -21.73
C PHE A 241 -2.82 7.50 -23.11
N GLY A 242 -3.75 6.99 -23.92
CA GLY A 242 -3.51 6.62 -25.32
C GLY A 242 -3.32 7.86 -26.20
N LEU A 243 -4.20 8.86 -26.05
CA LEU A 243 -4.12 10.12 -26.80
C LEU A 243 -2.90 10.96 -26.43
N CYS A 244 -2.55 11.02 -25.14
CA CYS A 244 -1.41 11.78 -24.65
C CYS A 244 -0.67 11.03 -23.53
N PRO A 245 0.36 10.23 -23.87
CA PRO A 245 1.13 9.46 -22.90
C PRO A 245 1.76 10.30 -21.77
N ALA A 246 2.07 11.56 -22.06
CA ALA A 246 2.58 12.52 -21.09
C ALA A 246 1.65 12.75 -19.88
N LEU A 247 0.35 12.48 -20.02
CA LEU A 247 -0.64 12.60 -18.94
C LEU A 247 -0.41 11.59 -17.81
N ARG A 248 0.27 10.46 -18.06
CA ARG A 248 0.64 9.48 -17.01
C ARG A 248 1.43 10.13 -15.87
N ARG A 249 2.17 11.21 -16.13
CA ARG A 249 2.89 11.96 -15.08
C ARG A 249 1.96 12.53 -14.00
N PHE A 250 0.69 12.76 -14.33
CA PHE A 250 -0.34 13.32 -13.44
C PHE A 250 -1.27 12.26 -12.85
N ALA A 251 -1.01 10.97 -13.10
CA ALA A 251 -1.73 9.87 -12.46
C ALA A 251 -1.61 9.97 -10.94
N TRP A 252 -2.72 9.80 -10.23
CA TRP A 252 -2.81 9.92 -8.77
C TRP A 252 -2.09 8.80 -8.03
N PHE A 253 -1.93 7.64 -8.68
CA PHE A 253 -1.37 6.45 -8.08
C PHE A 253 -0.39 5.75 -9.03
N ARG A 254 0.63 5.10 -8.47
CA ARG A 254 1.64 4.37 -9.25
C ARG A 254 2.02 3.08 -8.55
N VAL A 255 2.12 2.01 -9.33
CA VAL A 255 2.60 0.71 -8.87
C VAL A 255 4.00 0.51 -9.42
N PHE A 256 4.98 0.30 -8.55
CA PHE A 256 6.37 -0.01 -8.89
C PHE A 256 6.61 -1.50 -8.72
N VAL A 257 7.24 -2.12 -9.71
CA VAL A 257 7.65 -3.52 -9.69
C VAL A 257 9.16 -3.55 -9.79
N VAL A 258 9.79 -4.12 -8.76
CA VAL A 258 11.23 -4.17 -8.60
C VAL A 258 11.69 -5.61 -8.42
N GLU A 259 12.96 -5.86 -8.69
CA GLU A 259 13.59 -7.15 -8.46
C GLU A 259 14.98 -6.92 -7.83
N LYS A 260 15.30 -7.68 -6.78
CA LYS A 260 16.64 -7.65 -6.20
C LYS A 260 17.60 -8.43 -7.09
N ARG A 261 18.47 -7.71 -7.82
CA ARG A 261 19.63 -8.33 -8.46
C ARG A 261 20.70 -8.69 -7.42
N ARG A 262 21.42 -9.78 -7.71
CA ARG A 262 22.66 -10.17 -7.02
C ARG A 262 23.67 -9.03 -6.99
#